data_AF-A0A1F6KLI0-F1
#
_entry.id   AF-A0A1F6KLI0-F1
#
_cell.length_a   1.000
_cell.length_b   1.000
_cell.length_c   1.000
_cell.angle_alpha   90.00
_cell.angle_beta   90.00
_cell.angle_gamma   90.00
#
_symmetry.space_group_name_H-M   'P 1'
#
loop_
_entity.id
_entity.type
_entity.pdbx_description
1 polymer ?
#
loop_
_entity_poly.entity_id
_entity_poly.type
_entity_poly.pdbx_seq_one_letter_code
_entity_poly.pdbx_strand_id
1 'polypeptide(L)' 'MKPWKITFILLVLTIASVIIHNLIYAAVGFEEAIFFLLTFVFGAAAIIMAFYSLFKSIKK' A
#
# COMPACT_ATOMS: atom_id res chain seq x y z
N MET A 1 -12.28 -11.83 -7.05
CA MET A 1 -12.27 -10.35 -7.06
C MET A 1 -11.61 -9.83 -8.33
N LYS A 2 -12.10 -8.73 -8.93
CA LYS A 2 -11.43 -8.10 -10.08
C LYS A 2 -10.05 -7.57 -9.61
N PRO A 3 -8.96 -7.75 -10.38
CA PRO A 3 -7.60 -7.30 -9.99
C PRO A 3 -7.53 -5.84 -9.51
N TRP A 4 -8.29 -4.95 -10.16
CA TRP A 4 -8.44 -3.55 -9.75
C TRP A 4 -8.94 -3.33 -8.31
N LYS A 5 -9.79 -4.23 -7.79
CA LYS A 5 -10.25 -4.16 -6.39
C LYS A 5 -9.11 -4.48 -5.42
N ILE A 6 -8.19 -5.38 -5.80
CA ILE A 6 -7.02 -5.73 -4.98
C ILE A 6 -6.05 -4.56 -4.95
N THR A 7 -5.75 -3.94 -6.11
CA THR A 7 -4.93 -2.72 -6.17
C THR A 7 -5.50 -1.61 -5.30
N PHE A 8 -6.82 -1.40 -5.33
CA PHE A 8 -7.49 -0.40 -4.50
C PHE A 8 -7.32 -0.69 -3.00
N ILE A 9 -7.52 -1.93 -2.57
CA ILE A 9 -7.31 -2.33 -1.16
C ILE A 9 -5.86 -2.07 -0.74
N LEU A 10 -4.88 -2.42 -1.57
CA LEU A 10 -3.46 -2.19 -1.28
C LEU A 10 -3.13 -0.70 -1.17
N LEU A 11 -3.73 0.15 -2.01
CA LEU A 11 -3.62 1.61 -1.89
C LEU A 11 -4.19 2.12 -0.57
N VAL A 12 -5.39 1.66 -0.19
CA VAL A 12 -6.01 2.04 1.09
C VAL A 12 -5.14 1.61 2.28
N LEU A 13 -4.59 0.40 2.25
CA LEU A 13 -3.68 -0.10 3.29
C LEU A 13 -2.38 0.72 3.36
N THR A 14 -1.84 1.13 2.21
CA THR A 14 -0.65 2.00 2.14
C THR A 14 -0.92 3.36 2.78
N ILE A 15 -2.06 3.97 2.46
CA ILE A 15 -2.45 5.27 3.04
C ILE A 15 -2.68 5.12 4.56
N ALA A 16 -3.35 4.06 4.98
CA ALA A 16 -3.59 3.78 6.39
C ALA A 16 -2.28 3.59 7.18
N SER A 17 -1.29 2.86 6.63
CA SER A 17 -0.01 2.69 7.32
C SER A 17 0.78 3.99 7.43
N VAL A 18 0.72 4.88 6.42
CA VAL A 18 1.32 6.23 6.52
C VAL A 18 0.64 7.06 7.60
N ILE A 19 -0.69 7.07 7.65
CA ILE A 19 -1.44 7.81 8.67
C ILE A 19 -1.07 7.30 10.06
N ILE A 20 -1.07 5.99 10.27
CA ILE A 20 -0.73 5.40 11.56
C ILE A 20 0.73 5.69 11.94
N HIS A 21 1.66 5.58 11.00
CA HIS A 21 3.07 5.94 11.23
C HIS A 21 3.21 7.36 11.77
N ASN A 22 2.55 8.33 11.11
CA ASN A 22 2.60 9.73 11.51
C ASN A 22 1.91 9.98 12.87
N LEU A 23 0.79 9.31 13.14
CA LEU A 23 0.09 9.42 14.43
C LEU A 23 0.93 8.87 15.59
N ILE A 24 1.57 7.73 15.39
CA ILE A 24 2.44 7.11 16.40
C ILE A 24 3.69 7.97 16.61
N TYR A 25 4.30 8.44 15.53
CA TYR A 25 5.43 9.36 15.63
C TYR A 25 5.06 10.63 16.39
N ALA A 26 3.89 11.22 16.12
CA ALA A 26 3.41 12.39 16.85
C ALA A 26 3.11 12.11 18.33
N ALA A 27 2.63 10.90 18.67
CA ALA A 27 2.27 10.53 20.03
C ALA A 27 3.46 10.10 20.90
N VAL A 28 4.42 9.38 20.34
CA VAL A 28 5.52 8.74 21.07
C VAL A 28 6.85 9.47 20.84
N GLY A 29 6.97 10.28 19.77
CA GLY A 29 8.21 10.95 19.38
C GLY A 29 9.28 9.99 18.86
N PHE A 30 8.92 8.73 18.61
CA PHE A 30 9.82 7.68 18.13
C PHE A 30 9.32 7.12 16.79
N GLU A 31 10.23 6.89 15.85
CA GLU A 31 9.89 6.29 14.56
C GLU A 31 9.77 4.77 14.66
N GLU A 32 8.54 4.28 14.55
CA GLU A 32 8.28 2.86 14.42
C GLU A 32 8.51 2.37 12.98
N ALA A 33 9.63 1.67 12.80
CA ALA A 33 10.05 1.10 11.51
C ALA A 33 9.02 0.13 10.90
N ILE A 34 8.14 -0.46 11.72
CA ILE A 34 7.13 -1.41 11.24
C ILE A 34 6.11 -0.74 10.30
N PHE A 35 5.66 0.47 10.60
CA PHE A 35 4.68 1.17 9.75
C PHE A 35 5.31 1.72 8.48
N PHE A 36 6.58 2.11 8.54
CA PHE A 36 7.36 2.41 7.36
C PHE A 36 7.49 1.19 6.44
N LEU A 37 7.85 0.02 7.00
CA LEU A 37 7.96 -1.23 6.25
C LEU A 37 6.61 -1.65 5.64
N LEU A 38 5.52 -1.55 6.41
CA LEU A 38 4.17 -1.86 5.90
C LEU A 38 3.77 -0.93 4.75
N THR A 39 4.07 0.36 4.86
CA THR A 39 3.84 1.34 3.77
C THR A 39 4.59 0.92 2.51
N PHE A 40 5.86 0.54 2.65
CA PHE A 40 6.67 0.08 1.53
C PHE A 40 6.10 -1.20 0.89
N VAL A 41 5.74 -2.19 1.71
CA VAL A 41 5.21 -3.49 1.23
C VAL A 41 3.88 -3.31 0.51
N PHE A 42 2.93 -2.57 1.10
CA PHE A 42 1.62 -2.33 0.49
C PHE A 42 1.75 -1.49 -0.78
N GLY A 43 2.60 -0.46 -0.79
CA GLY A 43 2.86 0.36 -1.96
C GLY A 43 3.46 -0.45 -3.10
N ALA A 44 4.49 -1.25 -2.83
CA ALA A 44 5.12 -2.12 -3.81
C ALA A 44 4.13 -3.16 -4.36
N ALA A 45 3.34 -3.79 -3.50
CA ALA A 45 2.30 -4.74 -3.92
C ALA A 45 1.23 -4.07 -4.79
N ALA A 46 0.81 -2.84 -4.46
CA ALA A 46 -0.15 -2.07 -5.25
C ALA A 46 0.37 -1.81 -6.67
N ILE A 47 1.65 -1.43 -6.78
CA ILE A 47 2.33 -1.20 -8.06
C ILE A 47 2.37 -2.49 -8.89
N ILE A 48 2.82 -3.60 -8.30
CA ILE A 48 2.88 -4.91 -8.98
C ILE A 48 1.49 -5.31 -9.50
N MET A 49 0.46 -5.16 -8.67
CA MET A 49 -0.92 -5.50 -9.05
C MET A 49 -1.49 -4.56 -10.11
N ALA A 50 -1.11 -3.28 -10.11
CA ALA A 50 -1.49 -2.33 -11.15
C ALA A 50 -0.89 -2.74 -12.50
N PHE A 51 0.41 -3.05 -12.55
CA PHE A 51 1.06 -3.55 -13.76
C PHE A 51 0.44 -4.87 -14.25
N TYR A 52 0.23 -5.83 -13.34
CA TYR A 52 -0.44 -7.09 -13.69
C TYR A 52 -1.82 -6.86 -14.33
N SER A 53 -2.60 -5.93 -13.76
CA SER A 53 -3.93 -5.57 -14.28
C SER A 53 -3.85 -4.92 -15.66
N LEU A 54 -2.87 -4.05 -15.88
CA LEU A 54 -2.61 -3.39 -17.16
C LEU A 54 -2.22 -4.42 -18.24
N PHE A 55 -1.23 -5.27 -17.99
CA PHE A 55 -0.80 -6.31 -18.92
C PHE A 55 -1.93 -7.29 -19.26
N LYS A 56 -2.75 -7.65 -18.27
CA LYS A 56 -3.92 -8.51 -18.48
C LYS A 56 -4.99 -7.82 -19.34
N SER A 57 -5.13 -6.50 -19.26
CA SER A 57 -6.07 -5.74 -20.08
C SER A 57 -5.61 -5.60 -21.53
N ILE A 58 -4.29 -5.56 -21.77
CA ILE A 58 -3.72 -5.43 -23.12
C ILE A 58 -3.77 -6.77 -23.88
N LYS A 59 -3.62 -7.90 -23.19
CA LYS A 59 -3.66 -9.25 -23.79
C LYS A 59 -5.09 -9.79 -24.01
N LYS A 60 -6.11 -8.95 -23.92
CA LYS A 60 -7.53 -9.33 -23.99
C LYS A 60 -8.15 -8.79 -25.26
#